data_AF-A0ABD4EKK2-F1
#
_entry.id   AF-A0ABD4EKK2-F1
#
_cell.length_a   1.000
_cell.length_b   1.000
_cell.length_c   1.000
_cell.angle_alpha   90.00
_cell.angle_beta   90.00
_cell.angle_gamma   90.00
#
_symmetry.space_group_name_H-M   'P 1'
#
loop_
_entity.id
_entity.type
_entity.pdbx_description
1 polymer ?
#
loop_
_entity_poly.entity_id
_entity_poly.type
_entity_poly.pdbx_seq_one_letter_code
_entity_poly.pdbx_strand_id
1 'polypeptide(L)'
;MTELTQNLMVKDLLVPEQDSELTEASIVILIDSKEDEVFVIGLGDKTKPNAMSYRLLLEELIEGKIKKGTFEKTEYWKKVEESLDDEARAKRDLKFEVIKPLVENLSPFLRKGSYGKGLVRNCLEFAKENGLKKKRLGIRYISGSIVI
;
A
#
# COMPACT_ATOMS: atom_id res chain seq x y z
N MET A 1 23.89 19.18 3.20
CA MET A 1 22.58 18.51 3.03
C MET A 1 22.32 17.73 4.31
N THR A 2 21.28 18.11 5.04
CA THR A 2 21.01 17.70 6.42
C THR A 2 20.50 16.26 6.50
N GLU A 3 21.00 15.48 7.45
CA GLU A 3 20.74 14.04 7.72
C GLU A 3 19.25 13.63 7.75
N LEU A 4 18.33 14.59 7.90
CA LEU A 4 16.88 14.40 7.86
C LEU A 4 16.33 13.91 6.50
N THR A 5 17.02 14.15 5.38
CA THR A 5 16.57 13.67 4.06
C THR A 5 16.82 12.18 3.83
N GLN A 6 17.63 11.53 4.67
CA GLN A 6 18.04 10.13 4.46
C GLN A 6 17.18 9.11 5.21
N ASN A 7 16.25 9.55 6.09
CA ASN A 7 15.35 8.62 6.76
C ASN A 7 14.15 8.24 5.87
N LEU A 8 13.69 7.00 6.01
CA LEU A 8 12.49 6.48 5.35
C LEU A 8 11.23 6.89 6.11
N MET A 9 10.21 7.30 5.35
CA MET A 9 8.89 7.65 5.84
C MET A 9 7.81 6.90 5.07
N VAL A 10 6.68 6.64 5.73
CA VAL A 10 5.51 6.09 5.05
C VAL A 10 5.04 7.09 3.98
N LYS A 11 4.70 6.58 2.79
CA LYS A 11 4.39 7.30 1.55
C LYS A 11 5.59 7.87 0.79
N ASP A 12 6.82 7.64 1.24
CA ASP A 12 7.98 7.94 0.40
C ASP A 12 7.91 7.11 -0.88
N LEU A 13 8.22 7.77 -2.01
CA LEU A 13 8.46 7.10 -3.28
C LEU A 13 9.94 6.74 -3.34
N LEU A 14 10.24 5.47 -3.53
CA LEU A 14 11.59 4.97 -3.71
C LEU A 14 11.78 4.63 -5.18
N VAL A 15 12.78 5.22 -5.82
CA VAL A 15 13.10 5.00 -7.22
C VAL A 15 14.50 4.40 -7.31
N PRO A 16 14.66 3.18 -7.84
CA PRO A 16 15.98 2.62 -8.06
C PRO A 16 16.69 3.33 -9.22
N GLU A 17 17.94 3.74 -9.00
CA GLU A 17 18.78 4.43 -10.00
C GLU A 17 19.94 3.55 -10.48
N GLN A 18 20.35 2.57 -9.68
CA GLN A 18 21.45 1.64 -9.95
C GLN A 18 21.04 0.21 -9.60
N ASP A 19 21.99 -0.72 -9.64
CA ASP A 19 21.80 -2.08 -9.16
C ASP A 19 21.47 -2.06 -7.64
N SER A 20 20.19 -2.29 -7.33
CA SER A 20 19.56 -2.21 -6.01
C SER A 20 18.62 -3.40 -5.84
N GLU A 21 18.43 -3.86 -4.61
CA GLU A 21 17.40 -4.88 -4.34
C GLU A 21 15.98 -4.38 -4.65
N LEU A 22 15.77 -3.06 -4.64
CA LEU A 22 14.54 -2.46 -5.11
C LEU A 22 14.50 -2.50 -6.64
N THR A 23 13.82 -3.46 -7.24
CA THR A 23 13.82 -3.65 -8.70
C THR A 23 12.89 -2.71 -9.46
N GLU A 24 11.97 -2.02 -8.77
CA GLU A 24 11.01 -1.10 -9.39
C GLU A 24 10.67 0.08 -8.47
N ALA A 25 10.20 1.18 -9.07
CA ALA A 25 9.71 2.32 -8.31
C ALA A 25 8.56 1.89 -7.40
N SER A 26 8.66 2.17 -6.11
CA SER A 26 7.78 1.64 -5.08
C SER A 26 7.42 2.67 -4.01
N ILE A 27 6.26 2.53 -3.41
CA ILE A 27 5.80 3.38 -2.31
C ILE A 27 5.95 2.63 -0.98
N VAL A 28 6.52 3.28 0.03
CA VAL A 28 6.57 2.76 1.40
C VAL A 28 5.18 2.79 2.03
N ILE A 29 4.67 1.63 2.46
CA ILE A 29 3.32 1.53 3.06
C ILE A 29 3.33 1.22 4.55
N LEU A 30 4.43 0.64 5.06
CA LEU A 30 4.61 0.36 6.49
C LEU A 30 6.10 0.29 6.81
N ILE A 31 6.50 0.84 7.96
CA ILE A 31 7.86 0.72 8.51
C ILE A 31 7.73 0.14 9.92
N ASP A 32 8.48 -0.90 10.19
CA ASP A 32 8.74 -1.41 11.53
C ASP A 32 10.25 -1.53 11.74
N SER A 33 10.86 -0.45 12.24
CA SER A 33 12.30 -0.39 12.48
C SER A 33 12.76 -1.30 13.61
N LYS A 34 11.86 -1.79 14.47
CA LYS A 34 12.21 -2.72 15.55
C LYS A 34 12.46 -4.12 15.01
N GLU A 35 11.66 -4.53 14.03
CA GLU A 35 11.76 -5.82 13.36
C GLU A 35 12.64 -5.77 12.09
N ASP A 36 13.33 -4.64 11.85
CA ASP A 36 14.11 -4.38 10.64
C ASP A 36 13.31 -4.57 9.34
N GLU A 37 12.06 -4.13 9.31
CA GLU A 37 11.13 -4.47 8.23
C GLU A 37 10.48 -3.22 7.62
N VAL A 38 10.49 -3.14 6.29
CA VAL A 38 9.77 -2.13 5.51
C VAL A 38 8.93 -2.83 4.47
N PHE A 39 7.64 -2.50 4.43
CA PHE A 39 6.78 -2.93 3.33
C PHE A 39 6.69 -1.85 2.28
N VAL A 40 7.02 -2.23 1.05
CA VAL A 40 6.90 -1.39 -0.14
C VAL A 40 5.89 -2.00 -1.11
N ILE A 41 5.19 -1.18 -1.87
CA ILE A 41 4.35 -1.62 -2.98
C ILE A 41 4.86 -1.01 -4.28
N GLY A 42 5.17 -1.84 -5.26
CA GLY A 42 5.63 -1.39 -6.56
C GLY A 42 4.54 -0.65 -7.34
N LEU A 43 4.93 0.25 -8.23
CA LEU A 43 4.02 0.98 -9.11
C LEU A 43 3.61 0.21 -10.37
N GLY A 44 4.16 -1.00 -10.58
CA GLY A 44 3.75 -1.90 -11.67
C GLY A 44 2.33 -2.47 -11.53
N ASP A 45 1.86 -3.12 -12.59
CA ASP A 45 0.53 -3.73 -12.62
C ASP A 45 0.43 -4.96 -11.69
N LYS A 46 -0.49 -4.91 -10.73
CA LYS A 46 -0.82 -6.01 -9.78
C LYS A 46 0.33 -6.40 -8.85
N THR A 47 1.12 -5.44 -8.40
CA THR A 47 2.17 -5.62 -7.41
C THR A 47 1.56 -5.91 -6.03
N LYS A 48 2.14 -6.89 -5.34
CA LYS A 48 1.84 -7.12 -3.92
C LYS A 48 2.84 -6.34 -3.07
N PRO A 49 2.46 -5.94 -1.85
CA PRO A 49 3.44 -5.46 -0.90
C PRO A 49 4.55 -6.49 -0.68
N ASN A 50 5.79 -6.05 -0.75
CA ASN A 50 6.97 -6.84 -0.45
C ASN A 50 7.62 -6.33 0.85
N ALA A 51 8.10 -7.25 1.68
CA ALA A 51 8.88 -6.93 2.86
C ALA A 51 10.37 -6.83 2.47
N MET A 52 11.04 -5.79 2.94
CA MET A 52 12.47 -5.55 2.74
C MET A 52 13.12 -5.15 4.06
N SER A 53 14.44 -5.33 4.18
CA SER A 53 15.17 -4.88 5.37
C SER A 53 15.19 -3.36 5.46
N TYR A 54 14.81 -2.82 6.63
CA TYR A 54 14.88 -1.38 6.89
C TYR A 54 16.31 -0.86 6.78
N ARG A 55 17.28 -1.56 7.37
CA ARG A 55 18.71 -1.21 7.32
C ARG A 55 19.25 -1.24 5.90
N LEU A 56 18.92 -2.27 5.12
CA LEU A 56 19.38 -2.37 3.74
C LEU A 56 18.87 -1.20 2.89
N LEU A 57 17.59 -0.87 2.97
CA LEU A 57 17.03 0.25 2.21
C LEU A 57 17.63 1.60 2.63
N LEU A 58 17.95 1.78 3.92
CA LEU A 58 18.67 2.98 4.38
C LEU A 58 20.09 3.04 3.82
N GLU A 59 20.81 1.92 3.80
CA GLU A 59 22.15 1.84 3.22
C GLU A 59 22.11 2.18 1.73
N GLU A 60 21.19 1.58 0.96
CA GLU A 60 21.02 1.88 -0.46
C GLU A 60 20.60 3.34 -0.74
N LEU A 61 19.87 3.98 0.18
CA LEU A 61 19.57 5.42 0.12
C LEU A 61 20.81 6.29 0.38
N ILE A 62 21.65 5.91 1.35
CA ILE A 62 22.89 6.63 1.69
C ILE A 62 23.91 6.50 0.56
N GLU A 63 24.03 5.31 -0.02
CA GLU A 63 24.90 5.01 -1.17
C GLU A 63 24.40 5.63 -2.47
N GLY A 64 23.15 6.11 -2.51
CA GLY A 64 22.55 6.71 -3.70
C GLY A 64 22.13 5.71 -4.77
N LYS A 65 22.00 4.42 -4.43
CA LYS A 65 21.41 3.38 -5.29
C LYS A 65 19.90 3.55 -5.43
N ILE A 66 19.25 4.04 -4.37
CA ILE A 66 17.85 4.44 -4.34
C ILE A 66 17.77 5.95 -4.18
N LYS A 67 16.86 6.56 -4.94
CA LYS A 67 16.47 7.95 -4.78
C LYS A 67 15.11 8.04 -4.10
N LYS A 68 15.04 8.86 -3.06
CA LYS A 68 13.79 9.24 -2.41
C LYS A 68 13.11 10.35 -3.19
N GLY A 69 11.83 10.15 -3.49
CA GLY A 69 10.92 11.12 -4.07
C GLY A 69 9.64 11.26 -3.25
N THR A 70 8.83 12.24 -3.62
CA THR A 70 7.51 12.45 -3.02
C THR A 70 6.44 12.04 -4.03
N PHE A 71 5.52 11.17 -3.63
CA PHE A 71 4.31 10.93 -4.41
C PHE A 71 3.24 11.96 -4.05
N GLU A 72 3.07 12.98 -4.90
CA GLU A 72 2.03 13.99 -4.73
C GLU A 72 0.87 13.74 -5.69
N LYS A 73 -0.37 13.87 -5.18
CA LYS A 73 -1.57 13.84 -6.01
C LYS A 73 -1.54 15.04 -6.96
N THR A 74 -1.49 14.80 -8.26
CA THR A 74 -1.56 15.89 -9.24
C THR A 74 -2.95 16.52 -9.26
N GLU A 75 -3.06 17.74 -9.79
CA GLU A 75 -4.35 18.43 -9.97
C GLU A 75 -5.37 17.61 -10.77
N TYR A 76 -4.90 16.74 -11.67
CA TYR A 76 -5.77 15.82 -12.40
C TYR A 76 -6.50 14.84 -11.47
N TRP A 77 -5.81 14.33 -10.44
CA TRP A 77 -6.41 13.41 -9.47
C TRP A 77 -7.43 14.11 -8.57
N LYS A 78 -7.19 15.38 -8.22
CA LYS A 78 -8.15 16.19 -7.46
C LYS A 78 -9.44 16.43 -8.24
N LYS A 79 -9.33 16.78 -9.53
CA LYS A 79 -10.49 16.95 -10.41
C LYS A 79 -11.35 15.69 -10.52
N VAL A 80 -10.74 14.52 -10.54
CA VAL A 80 -11.49 13.25 -10.54
C VAL A 80 -12.32 13.11 -9.25
N GLU A 81 -11.74 13.40 -8.08
CA GLU A 81 -12.51 13.38 -6.82
C GLU A 81 -13.63 14.43 -6.78
N GLU A 82 -13.39 15.63 -7.30
CA GLU A 82 -14.38 16.71 -7.36
C GLU A 82 -15.53 16.39 -8.33
N SER A 83 -15.23 15.67 -9.41
CA SER A 83 -16.20 15.30 -10.45
C SER A 83 -17.16 14.17 -10.04
N LEU A 84 -16.94 13.53 -8.89
CA LEU A 84 -17.85 12.51 -8.38
C LEU A 84 -19.16 13.15 -7.94
N ASP A 85 -20.28 12.62 -8.45
CA ASP A 85 -21.61 12.90 -7.91
C ASP A 85 -21.79 12.25 -6.52
N ASP A 86 -22.87 12.62 -5.82
CA ASP A 86 -23.12 12.16 -4.45
C ASP A 86 -23.32 10.63 -4.37
N GLU A 87 -23.87 10.01 -5.41
CA GLU A 87 -24.03 8.55 -5.47
C GLU A 87 -22.67 7.85 -5.59
N ALA A 88 -21.78 8.38 -6.42
CA ALA A 88 -20.43 7.86 -6.61
C ALA A 88 -19.55 8.08 -5.37
N ARG A 89 -19.68 9.23 -4.68
CA ARG A 89 -19.03 9.47 -3.38
C ARG A 89 -19.52 8.49 -2.33
N ALA A 90 -20.82 8.29 -2.18
CA ALA A 90 -21.38 7.33 -1.23
C ALA A 90 -20.88 5.90 -1.50
N LYS A 91 -20.79 5.50 -2.78
CA LYS A 91 -20.21 4.19 -3.17
C LYS A 91 -18.73 4.07 -2.82
N ARG A 92 -17.95 5.14 -3.01
CA ARG A 92 -16.53 5.18 -2.64
C ARG A 92 -16.37 5.05 -1.12
N ASP A 93 -17.11 5.83 -0.36
CA ASP A 93 -17.01 5.86 1.11
C ASP A 93 -17.44 4.53 1.72
N LEU A 94 -18.50 3.91 1.18
CA LEU A 94 -18.90 2.56 1.56
C LEU A 94 -17.79 1.52 1.28
N LYS A 95 -17.08 1.62 0.15
CA LYS A 95 -15.93 0.75 -0.11
C LYS A 95 -14.79 0.97 0.89
N PHE A 96 -14.54 2.22 1.28
CA PHE A 96 -13.54 2.52 2.31
C PHE A 96 -13.92 1.92 3.66
N GLU A 97 -15.18 2.07 4.09
CA GLU A 97 -15.66 1.47 5.35
C GLU A 97 -15.55 -0.06 5.33
N VAL A 98 -15.81 -0.71 4.19
CA VAL A 98 -15.60 -2.16 4.05
C VAL A 98 -14.15 -2.58 4.33
N ILE A 99 -13.17 -1.83 3.83
CA ILE A 99 -11.74 -2.20 3.92
C ILE A 99 -11.03 -1.59 5.12
N LYS A 100 -11.68 -0.65 5.82
CA LYS A 100 -11.14 0.05 6.98
C LYS A 100 -10.53 -0.89 8.04
N PRO A 101 -11.13 -2.05 8.38
CA PRO A 101 -10.49 -2.99 9.31
C PRO A 101 -9.13 -3.52 8.83
N LEU A 102 -8.93 -3.67 7.51
CA LEU A 102 -7.64 -4.10 6.94
C LEU A 102 -6.60 -2.97 7.03
N VAL A 103 -7.02 -1.73 6.76
CA VAL A 103 -6.14 -0.55 6.84
C VAL A 103 -5.72 -0.28 8.28
N GLU A 104 -6.64 -0.38 9.23
CA GLU A 104 -6.37 -0.21 10.67
C GLU A 104 -5.51 -1.34 11.24
N ASN A 105 -5.52 -2.51 10.61
CA ASN A 105 -4.73 -3.69 11.02
C ASN A 105 -3.71 -4.10 9.95
N LEU A 106 -3.07 -3.10 9.32
CA LEU A 106 -2.18 -3.31 8.18
C LEU A 106 -0.98 -4.21 8.51
N SER A 107 -0.32 -4.02 9.66
CA SER A 107 0.82 -4.85 10.07
C SER A 107 0.44 -6.34 10.24
N PRO A 108 -0.59 -6.70 11.03
CA PRO A 108 -1.08 -8.08 11.09
C PRO A 108 -1.54 -8.64 9.74
N PHE A 109 -2.10 -7.80 8.88
CA PHE A 109 -2.52 -8.18 7.54
C PHE A 109 -1.32 -8.55 6.65
N LEU A 110 -0.26 -7.75 6.67
CA LEU A 110 0.95 -7.96 5.86
C LEU A 110 1.81 -9.13 6.35
N ARG A 111 1.96 -9.31 7.66
CA ARG A 111 2.86 -10.33 8.26
C ARG A 111 2.30 -11.74 8.28
N LYS A 112 0.99 -11.90 8.41
CA LYS A 112 0.39 -13.24 8.39
C LYS A 112 0.50 -13.75 6.97
N GLY A 113 1.17 -14.86 6.72
CA GLY A 113 1.18 -15.56 5.40
C GLY A 113 -0.21 -16.00 4.88
N SER A 114 -1.27 -15.64 5.61
CA SER A 114 -2.67 -15.74 5.20
C SER A 114 -3.25 -14.40 4.70
N TYR A 115 -2.49 -13.30 4.68
CA TYR A 115 -2.98 -11.95 4.41
C TYR A 115 -4.24 -11.62 5.20
N GLY A 116 -4.22 -11.90 6.51
CA GLY A 116 -5.37 -11.67 7.39
C GLY A 116 -6.68 -12.32 6.91
N LYS A 117 -6.67 -13.58 6.43
CA LYS A 117 -7.87 -14.34 5.99
C LYS A 117 -9.15 -14.05 6.79
N GLY A 118 -9.06 -13.99 8.13
CA GLY A 118 -10.17 -13.65 9.02
C GLY A 118 -10.65 -12.21 8.87
N LEU A 119 -9.74 -11.23 8.85
CA LEU A 119 -10.06 -9.81 8.59
C LEU A 119 -10.72 -9.64 7.22
N VAL A 120 -10.18 -10.30 6.20
CA VAL A 120 -10.72 -10.25 4.83
C VAL A 120 -12.12 -10.86 4.79
N ARG A 121 -12.35 -11.97 5.49
CA ARG A 121 -13.67 -12.58 5.60
C ARG A 121 -14.67 -11.60 6.22
N ASN A 122 -14.31 -10.93 7.30
CA ASN A 122 -15.16 -9.94 7.96
C ASN A 122 -15.49 -8.77 7.02
N CYS A 123 -14.52 -8.26 6.26
CA CYS A 123 -14.76 -7.23 5.24
C CYS A 123 -15.73 -7.71 4.15
N LEU A 124 -15.59 -8.96 3.69
CA LEU A 124 -16.46 -9.54 2.67
C LEU A 124 -17.89 -9.79 3.19
N GLU A 125 -18.04 -10.12 4.47
CA GLU A 125 -19.34 -10.27 5.14
C GLU A 125 -20.03 -8.91 5.28
N PHE A 126 -19.32 -7.89 5.80
CA PHE A 126 -19.82 -6.51 5.88
C PHE A 126 -20.21 -5.94 4.51
N ALA A 127 -19.41 -6.19 3.47
CA ALA A 127 -19.73 -5.83 2.11
C ALA A 127 -21.05 -6.44 1.62
N LYS A 128 -21.27 -7.73 1.92
CA LYS A 128 -22.48 -8.46 1.52
C LYS A 128 -23.71 -7.88 2.22
N GLU A 129 -23.61 -7.58 3.51
CA GLU A 129 -24.67 -6.95 4.31
C GLU A 129 -25.06 -5.57 3.76
N ASN A 130 -24.09 -4.84 3.22
CA ASN A 130 -24.30 -3.52 2.61
C ASN A 130 -24.52 -3.56 1.08
N GLY A 131 -24.87 -4.72 0.51
CA GLY A 131 -25.27 -4.85 -0.90
C GLY A 131 -24.14 -4.73 -1.93
N LEU A 132 -22.88 -4.76 -1.50
CA LEU A 132 -21.71 -4.69 -2.38
C LEU A 132 -21.33 -6.08 -2.94
N LYS A 133 -21.28 -6.20 -4.27
CA LYS A 133 -20.84 -7.43 -4.94
C LYS A 133 -19.31 -7.56 -4.89
N LYS A 134 -18.79 -8.76 -4.56
CA LYS A 134 -17.34 -9.10 -4.50
C LYS A 134 -16.50 -8.56 -5.68
N LYS A 135 -16.98 -8.69 -6.93
CA LYS A 135 -16.27 -8.20 -8.13
C LYS A 135 -16.02 -6.68 -8.14
N ARG A 136 -16.80 -5.89 -7.38
CA ARG A 136 -16.74 -4.41 -7.36
C ARG A 136 -15.81 -3.84 -6.27
N LEU A 137 -15.27 -4.71 -5.40
CA LEU A 137 -14.40 -4.35 -4.29
C LEU A 137 -12.91 -4.50 -4.58
N GLY A 138 -12.51 -5.06 -5.73
CA GLY A 138 -11.10 -5.36 -6.05
C GLY A 138 -10.54 -6.58 -5.32
N ILE A 139 -10.98 -6.82 -4.08
CA ILE A 139 -10.55 -7.93 -3.22
C ILE A 139 -10.89 -9.30 -3.83
N ARG A 140 -9.89 -10.00 -4.39
CA ARG A 140 -10.02 -11.38 -4.87
C ARG A 140 -9.23 -12.34 -3.99
N TYR A 141 -9.85 -13.45 -3.59
CA TYR A 141 -9.16 -14.58 -2.98
C TYR A 141 -8.89 -15.63 -4.07
N ILE A 142 -7.65 -15.78 -4.51
CA ILE A 142 -7.27 -16.80 -5.49
C ILE A 142 -6.25 -17.72 -4.82
N SER A 143 -6.64 -18.97 -4.57
CA SER A 143 -5.75 -20.11 -4.23
C SER A 143 -4.49 -19.73 -3.43
N GLY A 144 -4.66 -19.08 -2.27
CA GLY A 144 -3.54 -18.70 -1.39
C GLY A 144 -2.98 -17.28 -1.58
N SER A 145 -3.66 -16.39 -2.31
CA SER A 145 -3.22 -15.00 -2.48
C SER A 145 -4.39 -14.03 -2.69
N ILE A 146 -4.26 -12.83 -2.12
CA ILE A 146 -5.18 -11.71 -2.31
C ILE A 146 -4.53 -10.64 -3.17
N VAL A 147 -5.28 -10.12 -4.14
CA VAL A 147 -4.95 -8.93 -4.93
C VAL A 147 -6.05 -7.90 -4.63
N ILE A 148 -5.66 -6.69 -4.22
CA ILE A 148 -6.56 -5.55 -3.97
C ILE A 148 -6.66 -4.74 -5.27
#